data_AF-A0A0D7KNC1-F1
#
_entry.id   AF-A0A0D7KNC1-F1
#
_cell.length_a   1.000
_cell.length_b   1.000
_cell.length_c   1.000
_cell.angle_alpha   90.00
_cell.angle_beta   90.00
_cell.angle_gamma   90.00
#
_symmetry.space_group_name_H-M   'P 1'
#
loop_
_entity.id
_entity.type
_entity.pdbx_description
1 polymer ?
#
loop_
_entity_poly.entity_id
_entity_poly.type
_entity_poly.pdbx_seq_one_letter_code
_entity_poly.pdbx_strand_id
1 'polypeptide(L)'
;MILEWLRKELIANISYELKTPLGIVKGFAEGLQDNVAYDKRDRYVAHILSEVDKMNALIMDKEQFQRVWEQFYRGECSKDRKSGGTGLGLAICRHILELHGSTYGVENTKDGVSFYFTVARSIGEVGDNNEHE
;
A
#
# COMPACT_ATOMS: atom_id res chain seq x y z
N MET A 1 -16.88 7.68 -11.84
CA MET A 1 -17.08 8.28 -10.50
C MET A 1 -16.48 7.45 -9.38
N ILE A 2 -16.84 6.17 -9.24
CA ILE A 2 -16.34 5.30 -8.14
C ILE A 2 -14.80 5.13 -8.18
N LEU A 3 -14.22 4.93 -9.37
CA LEU A 3 -12.77 4.77 -9.52
C LEU A 3 -11.95 6.00 -9.09
N GLU A 4 -12.40 7.20 -9.46
CA GLU A 4 -11.75 8.46 -9.04
C GLU A 4 -11.90 8.73 -7.54
N TRP A 5 -13.03 8.31 -6.94
CA TRP A 5 -13.24 8.42 -5.50
C TRP A 5 -12.32 7.47 -4.73
N LEU A 6 -12.25 6.20 -5.15
CA LEU A 6 -11.37 5.19 -4.56
C LEU A 6 -9.90 5.58 -4.68
N ARG A 7 -9.50 6.14 -5.83
CA ARG A 7 -8.15 6.68 -6.04
C ARG A 7 -7.83 7.79 -5.05
N LYS A 8 -8.76 8.72 -4.83
CA LYS A 8 -8.58 9.85 -3.89
C LYS A 8 -8.51 9.40 -2.43
N GLU A 9 -9.36 8.48 -2.01
CA GLU A 9 -9.30 7.91 -0.65
C GLU A 9 -8.00 7.15 -0.40
N LEU A 10 -7.56 6.35 -1.36
CA LEU A 10 -6.31 5.61 -1.26
C LEU A 10 -5.11 6.56 -1.09
N ILE A 11 -5.04 7.59 -1.92
CA ILE A 11 -3.97 8.61 -1.84
C ILE A 11 -4.03 9.35 -0.50
N ALA A 12 -5.22 9.70 -0.01
CA ALA A 12 -5.38 10.37 1.26
C ALA A 12 -4.91 9.50 2.43
N ASN A 13 -5.32 8.23 2.47
CA ASN A 13 -4.93 7.30 3.54
C ASN A 13 -3.42 7.05 3.55
N ILE A 14 -2.81 6.80 2.39
CA ILE A 14 -1.35 6.66 2.28
C ILE A 14 -0.65 7.94 2.76
N SER A 15 -1.16 9.11 2.36
CA SER A 15 -0.60 10.39 2.79
C SER A 15 -0.65 10.57 4.31
N TYR A 16 -1.74 10.17 4.97
CA TYR A 16 -1.85 10.25 6.44
C TYR A 16 -0.93 9.26 7.15
N GLU A 17 -0.77 8.05 6.61
CA GLU A 17 0.13 7.02 7.14
C GLU A 17 1.61 7.40 6.99
N LEU A 18 1.98 8.20 5.99
CA LEU A 18 3.34 8.70 5.79
C LEU A 18 3.62 10.03 6.52
N LYS A 19 2.63 10.93 6.59
CA LYS A 19 2.82 12.27 7.18
C LYS A 19 3.07 12.22 8.69
N THR A 20 2.47 11.25 9.37
CA THR A 20 2.64 11.03 10.82
C THR A 20 4.06 10.60 11.18
N PRO A 21 4.64 9.52 10.61
CA PRO A 21 6.00 9.11 10.89
C PRO A 21 7.02 10.19 10.48
N LEU A 22 6.82 10.85 9.33
CA LEU A 22 7.69 11.95 8.89
C LEU A 22 7.67 13.14 9.87
N GLY A 23 6.50 13.47 10.43
CA GLY A 23 6.37 14.52 11.44
C GLY A 23 7.13 14.18 12.72
N ILE A 24 7.08 12.92 13.15
CA ILE A 24 7.80 12.42 14.33
C ILE A 24 9.31 12.48 14.09
N VAL A 25 9.78 11.94 12.97
CA VAL A 25 11.21 11.95 12.60
C VAL A 25 11.74 13.39 12.56
N LYS A 26 11.01 14.29 11.91
CA LYS A 26 11.39 15.69 11.81
C LYS A 26 11.46 16.37 13.17
N GLY A 27 10.43 16.21 14.03
CA GLY A 27 10.41 16.84 15.35
C GLY A 27 11.55 16.38 16.26
N PHE A 28 11.89 15.09 16.24
CA PHE A 28 13.05 14.59 16.98
C PHE A 28 14.38 15.05 16.39
N ALA A 29 14.49 15.11 15.06
CA ALA A 29 15.71 15.59 14.39
C ALA A 29 15.97 17.08 14.65
N GLU A 30 14.94 17.93 14.63
CA GLU A 30 15.02 19.35 14.99
C GLU A 30 15.42 19.50 16.47
N GLY A 31 14.83 18.70 17.37
CA GLY A 31 15.22 18.71 18.79
C GLY A 31 16.68 18.29 19.05
N LEU A 32 17.25 17.43 18.20
CA LEU A 32 18.68 17.09 18.21
C LEU A 32 19.55 18.23 17.67
N GLN A 33 19.09 18.91 16.61
CA GLN A 33 19.80 20.03 15.98
C GLN A 33 19.91 21.23 16.92
N ASP A 34 18.82 21.56 17.62
CA ASP A 34 18.74 22.70 18.54
C ASP A 34 19.42 22.42 19.89
N ASN A 35 20.05 21.24 20.04
CA ASN A 35 20.81 20.81 21.21
C ASN A 35 20.02 20.88 22.53
N VAL A 36 18.69 20.76 22.44
CA VAL A 36 17.73 21.05 23.54
C VAL A 36 17.78 20.01 24.67
N ALA A 37 18.28 18.80 24.40
CA ALA A 37 18.37 17.72 25.39
C ALA A 37 19.52 16.73 25.07
N TYR A 38 20.74 17.08 25.45
CA TYR A 38 21.92 16.23 25.26
C TYR A 38 21.78 14.85 25.92
N ASP A 39 21.11 14.80 27.07
CA ASP A 39 20.83 13.60 27.86
C ASP A 39 19.79 12.67 27.22
N LYS A 40 19.02 13.16 26.25
CA LYS A 40 17.96 12.40 25.56
C LYS A 40 18.31 12.05 24.12
N ARG A 41 19.54 12.37 23.69
CA ARG A 41 20.03 12.14 22.32
C ARG A 41 19.78 10.70 21.86
N ASP A 42 20.22 9.73 22.64
CA ASP A 42 20.11 8.31 22.30
C ASP A 42 18.64 7.89 22.17
N ARG A 43 17.76 8.43 23.02
CA ARG A 43 16.33 8.18 22.96
C ARG A 43 15.71 8.78 21.69
N TYR A 44 16.11 9.99 21.30
CA TYR A 44 15.58 10.65 20.08
C TYR A 44 16.04 9.90 18.84
N VAL A 45 17.31 9.49 18.78
CA VAL A 45 17.86 8.65 17.71
C VAL A 45 17.10 7.32 17.64
N ALA A 46 16.86 6.65 18.76
CA ALA A 46 16.10 5.40 18.79
C ALA A 46 14.65 5.57 18.27
N HIS A 47 13.98 6.67 18.62
CA HIS A 47 12.64 6.96 18.09
C HIS A 47 12.65 7.24 16.59
N ILE A 48 13.63 8.00 16.09
CA ILE A 48 13.80 8.26 14.66
C ILE A 48 14.02 6.93 13.90
N LEU A 49 14.94 6.09 14.38
CA LEU A 49 15.24 4.80 13.74
C LEU A 49 14.03 3.88 13.76
N SER A 50 13.32 3.78 14.89
CA SER A 50 12.09 2.98 14.97
C SER A 50 11.01 3.47 14.00
N GLU A 51 10.91 4.78 13.77
CA GLU A 51 9.94 5.33 12.83
C GLU A 51 10.35 5.09 11.37
N VAL A 52 11.65 5.15 11.07
CA VAL A 52 12.21 4.75 9.78
C VAL A 52 11.97 3.27 9.50
N ASP A 53 12.16 2.39 10.48
CA ASP A 53 11.90 0.95 10.33
C ASP A 53 10.41 0.65 10.06
N LYS A 54 9.49 1.38 10.71
CA LYS A 54 8.05 1.28 10.41
C LYS A 54 7.73 1.73 8.99
N MET A 55 8.36 2.80 8.50
CA MET A 55 8.19 3.25 7.11
C MET A 55 8.79 2.25 6.12
N ASN A 56 9.95 1.65 6.44
CA ASN A 56 10.53 0.58 5.62
C ASN A 56 9.65 -0.66 5.59
N ALA A 57 8.94 -0.98 6.68
CA ALA A 57 7.96 -2.08 6.71
C ALA A 57 6.72 -1.81 5.84
N LEU A 58 6.51 -0.58 5.33
CA LEU A 58 5.53 -0.32 4.27
C LEU A 58 5.97 -0.91 2.93
N ILE A 59 7.25 -1.25 2.77
CA ILE A 59 7.78 -2.01 1.66
C ILE A 59 7.63 -3.50 2.01
N MET A 60 6.90 -4.26 1.19
CA MET A 60 6.69 -5.69 1.46
C MET A 60 7.93 -6.50 1.08
N ASP A 61 8.34 -7.40 1.97
CA ASP A 61 9.40 -8.35 1.65
C ASP A 61 8.92 -9.38 0.60
N LYS A 62 9.87 -9.98 -0.13
CA LYS A 62 9.56 -10.96 -1.19
C LYS A 62 8.72 -12.15 -0.71
N GLU A 63 8.90 -12.58 0.53
CA GLU A 63 8.08 -13.66 1.12
C GLU A 63 6.64 -13.20 1.37
N GLN A 64 6.44 -11.93 1.71
CA GLN A 64 5.10 -11.37 1.93
C GLN A 64 4.31 -11.27 0.62
N PHE A 65 4.97 -11.07 -0.53
CA PHE A 65 4.30 -11.04 -1.84
C PHE A 65 3.51 -12.30 -2.18
N GLN A 66 4.01 -13.47 -1.79
CA GLN A 66 3.32 -14.73 -2.05
C GLN A 66 2.19 -14.93 -1.03
N ARG A 67 2.46 -14.57 0.22
CA ARG A 67 1.55 -14.81 1.34
C ARG A 67 0.40 -13.81 1.40
N VAL A 68 0.53 -12.63 0.80
CA VAL A 68 -0.52 -11.59 0.78
C VAL A 68 -1.82 -12.05 0.12
N TRP A 69 -1.75 -13.09 -0.71
CA TRP A 69 -2.90 -13.72 -1.37
C TRP A 69 -3.47 -14.92 -0.62
N GLU A 70 -2.87 -15.31 0.51
CA GLU A 70 -3.36 -16.40 1.35
C GLU A 70 -4.54 -15.93 2.20
N GLN A 71 -5.48 -16.85 2.46
CA GLN A 71 -6.59 -16.58 3.36
C GLN A 71 -6.07 -16.33 4.78
N PHE A 72 -6.63 -15.31 5.44
CA PHE A 72 -6.30 -14.93 6.81
C PHE A 72 -4.88 -14.39 7.00
N TYR A 73 -4.08 -14.25 5.94
CA TYR A 73 -2.78 -13.60 6.05
C TYR A 73 -2.94 -12.11 6.35
N ARG A 74 -2.13 -11.62 7.30
CA ARG A 74 -2.07 -10.23 7.72
C ARG A 74 -0.60 -9.85 7.79
N GLY A 75 -0.18 -8.90 6.97
CA GLY A 75 1.17 -8.31 7.07
C GLY A 75 1.39 -7.66 8.44
N GLU A 76 2.65 -7.61 8.88
CA GLU A 76 3.02 -7.16 10.24
C GLU A 76 2.69 -5.67 10.53
N CYS A 77 2.33 -4.89 9.51
CA CYS A 77 1.91 -3.48 9.66
C CYS A 77 0.52 -3.30 10.30
N SER A 78 -0.28 -4.37 10.50
CA SER A 78 -1.60 -4.29 11.15
C SER A 78 -1.53 -4.40 12.69
N LYS A 79 -0.57 -3.75 13.35
CA LYS A 79 -0.57 -3.67 14.83
C LYS A 79 -1.56 -2.64 15.39
N ASP A 80 -2.14 -1.79 14.54
CA ASP A 80 -3.11 -0.78 14.99
C ASP A 80 -4.56 -1.31 14.97
N ARG A 81 -5.18 -1.30 16.15
CA ARG A 81 -6.42 -2.03 16.52
C ARG A 81 -7.73 -1.40 16.00
N LYS A 82 -7.72 -0.58 14.95
CA LYS A 82 -8.94 0.12 14.51
C LYS A 82 -9.47 -0.18 13.11
N SER A 83 -8.74 -0.92 12.26
CA SER A 83 -9.24 -1.34 10.94
C SER A 83 -9.18 -2.87 10.81
N GLY A 84 -10.16 -3.54 11.43
CA GLY A 84 -10.23 -5.00 11.55
C GLY A 84 -10.73 -5.69 10.28
N GLY A 85 -9.87 -5.83 9.27
CA GLY A 85 -10.12 -6.74 8.14
C GLY A 85 -9.84 -8.20 8.51
N THR A 86 -10.59 -9.15 7.96
CA THR A 86 -10.44 -10.60 8.21
C THR A 86 -9.26 -11.23 7.46
N GLY A 87 -8.54 -10.49 6.62
CA GLY A 87 -7.50 -11.03 5.75
C GLY A 87 -8.05 -11.87 4.58
N LEU A 88 -9.33 -11.67 4.21
CA LEU A 88 -9.97 -12.42 3.13
C LEU A 88 -10.02 -11.67 1.79
N GLY A 89 -9.88 -10.34 1.79
CA GLY A 89 -10.08 -9.51 0.59
C GLY A 89 -9.20 -9.94 -0.59
N LEU A 90 -7.88 -9.99 -0.38
CA LEU A 90 -6.93 -10.37 -1.43
C LEU A 90 -7.04 -11.85 -1.84
N ALA A 91 -7.39 -12.74 -0.90
CA ALA A 91 -7.64 -14.14 -1.23
C ALA A 91 -8.86 -14.31 -2.15
N ILE A 92 -9.91 -13.51 -1.94
CA ILE A 92 -11.09 -13.47 -2.82
C ILE A 92 -10.71 -12.90 -4.19
N CYS A 93 -9.96 -11.78 -4.22
CA CYS A 93 -9.47 -11.20 -5.46
C CYS A 93 -8.67 -12.21 -6.28
N ARG A 94 -7.75 -12.95 -5.65
CA ARG A 94 -6.98 -14.01 -6.30
C ARG A 94 -7.90 -15.03 -6.96
N HIS A 95 -8.91 -15.54 -6.24
CA HIS A 95 -9.80 -16.55 -6.79
C HIS A 95 -10.58 -16.02 -8.01
N ILE A 96 -11.09 -14.79 -7.95
CA ILE A 96 -11.77 -14.14 -9.07
C ILE A 96 -10.80 -14.00 -10.26
N LEU A 97 -9.58 -13.53 -10.03
CA LEU A 97 -8.60 -13.30 -11.10
C LEU A 97 -8.13 -14.61 -11.74
N GLU A 98 -7.94 -15.66 -10.95
CA GLU A 98 -7.62 -17.02 -11.45
C GLU A 98 -8.75 -17.57 -12.32
N LEU A 99 -10.01 -17.43 -11.90
CA LEU A 99 -11.18 -17.87 -12.69
C LEU A 99 -11.28 -17.14 -14.03
N HIS A 100 -10.83 -15.88 -14.10
CA HIS A 100 -10.86 -15.09 -15.33
C HIS A 100 -9.58 -15.24 -16.19
N GLY A 101 -8.62 -16.08 -15.76
CA GLY A 101 -7.33 -16.23 -16.44
C GLY A 101 -6.52 -14.93 -16.48
N SER A 102 -6.80 -14.00 -15.56
CA SER A 102 -6.12 -12.71 -15.47
C SER A 102 -4.71 -12.88 -14.94
N THR A 103 -3.77 -12.12 -15.51
CA THR A 103 -2.45 -11.94 -14.89
C THR A 103 -2.63 -10.97 -13.72
N TYR A 104 -2.02 -11.25 -12.57
CA TYR A 104 -2.07 -10.40 -11.39
C TYR A 104 -0.75 -10.45 -10.64
N GLY A 105 -0.49 -9.46 -9.79
CA GLY A 105 0.73 -9.45 -9.01
C GLY A 105 0.82 -8.28 -8.04
N VAL A 106 1.94 -8.30 -7.33
CA VAL A 106 2.33 -7.30 -6.35
C VAL A 106 3.81 -6.99 -6.54
N GLU A 107 4.17 -5.73 -6.46
CA GLU A 107 5.55 -5.27 -6.62
C GLU A 107 5.85 -4.08 -5.72
N ASN A 108 7.10 -3.98 -5.27
CA ASN A 108 7.57 -2.78 -4.60
C ASN A 108 7.85 -1.68 -5.63
N THR A 109 7.40 -0.50 -5.31
CA THR A 109 7.70 0.75 -6.03
C THR A 109 8.64 1.60 -5.19
N LYS A 110 9.08 2.74 -5.72
CA LYS A 110 9.95 3.67 -4.96
C LYS A 110 9.29 4.19 -3.68
N ASP A 111 7.97 4.23 -3.65
CA ASP A 111 7.19 4.91 -2.61
C ASP A 111 6.17 3.98 -1.90
N GLY A 112 6.32 2.65 -2.02
CA GLY A 112 5.41 1.69 -1.40
C GLY A 112 5.20 0.42 -2.23
N VAL A 113 3.98 -0.12 -2.23
CA VAL A 113 3.63 -1.36 -2.94
C VAL A 113 2.51 -1.13 -3.96
N SER A 114 2.69 -1.63 -5.17
CA SER A 114 1.68 -1.66 -6.23
C SER A 114 1.06 -3.06 -6.36
N PHE A 115 -0.27 -3.12 -6.43
CA PHE A 115 -1.03 -4.32 -6.79
C PHE A 115 -1.62 -4.11 -8.18
N TYR A 116 -1.49 -5.11 -9.06
CA TYR A 116 -1.95 -5.00 -10.44
C TYR A 116 -2.66 -6.26 -10.92
N PHE A 117 -3.50 -6.11 -11.94
CA PHE A 117 -4.10 -7.21 -12.68
C PHE A 117 -4.47 -6.80 -14.12
N THR A 118 -4.66 -7.79 -14.99
CA THR A 118 -5.12 -7.61 -16.37
C THR A 118 -6.59 -7.99 -16.52
N VAL A 119 -7.29 -7.31 -17.44
CA VAL A 119 -8.67 -7.66 -17.82
C VAL A 119 -8.73 -7.73 -19.34
N ALA A 120 -9.40 -8.75 -19.87
CA ALA A 120 -9.64 -8.86 -21.30
C ALA A 120 -10.45 -7.64 -21.77
N ARG A 121 -9.91 -6.90 -22.73
CA ARG A 121 -10.64 -5.80 -23.37
C ARG A 121 -11.74 -6.41 -24.22
N SER A 122 -12.99 -6.07 -23.95
CA SER A 122 -14.07 -6.39 -24.89
C SER A 122 -13.77 -5.71 -26.22
N ILE A 123 -13.59 -6.52 -27.25
CA ILE A 123 -13.51 -6.05 -28.64
C ILE A 123 -14.93 -5.64 -28.97
N GLY A 124 -15.23 -4.35 -28.95
CA GLY A 124 -16.51 -3.86 -29.46
C GLY A 124 -16.60 -4.26 -30.94
N GLU A 125 -17.68 -4.95 -31.30
CA GLU A 125 -18.01 -5.24 -32.69
C GLU A 125 -17.97 -3.93 -33.48
N VAL A 126 -17.02 -3.81 -34.41
CA VAL A 126 -17.08 -2.80 -35.46
C VAL A 126 -18.22 -3.25 -36.37
N GLY A 127 -19.38 -2.61 -36.22
CA GLY A 127 -20.50 -2.77 -37.13
C GLY A 127 -20.04 -2.37 -38.54
N ASP A 128 -19.93 -3.36 -39.41
CA ASP A 128 -19.86 -3.18 -40.85
C ASP A 128 -21.23 -2.68 -41.33
N ASN A 129 -21.42 -1.35 -41.34
CA ASN A 129 -22.57 -0.76 -42.02
C ASN A 129 -22.24 -0.64 -43.51
N ASN A 130 -22.37 -1.77 -44.20
CA ASN A 130 -22.76 -1.78 -45.60
C ASN A 130 -24.24 -1.39 -45.67
N GLU A 131 -24.54 -0.13 -46.01
CA GLU A 131 -25.84 0.22 -46.57
C GLU A 131 -25.62 0.99 -47.87
N HIS A 132 -26.12 0.36 -48.92
CA HIS A 132 -26.31 0.88 -50.26
C HIS A 132 -27.15 2.17 -50.26
N GLU A 133 -26.72 3.16 -51.05
CA GLU A 133 -27.57 3.81 -52.06
C GLU A 133 -26.70 4.50 -53.12
#